data_AF-A0AAP9M574-F1
#
_entry.id   AF-A0AAP9M574-F1
#
_cell.length_a   1.000
_cell.length_b   1.000
_cell.length_c   1.000
_cell.angle_alpha   90.00
_cell.angle_beta   90.00
_cell.angle_gamma   90.00
#
_symmetry.space_group_name_H-M   'P 1'
#
loop_
_entity.id
_entity.type
_entity.pdbx_description
1 polymer ?
#
loop_
_entity_poly.entity_id
_entity_poly.type
_entity_poly.pdbx_seq_one_letter_code
_entity_poly.pdbx_strand_id
1 'polypeptide(L)'
;MCNEPFFIDGVGTVKCPTLRDIRTITFKVFALFQNMIDMTLESYLESFKSVETFDRLCEKSKENISLFRILLYDNTSILFSMIKFFILDEIEFNQDTNCIDVFNYYQVKNESGVSNQKRIIGHIGEDNFDIFRGELRCLLGMNSSEEEIPKFAKGAEKLAQTMYNRFRENALTSKKKNMDRNYTLDNMIRKYCTHNKVGINILNVWDMTYYQFMSMFNEYINGRQYDFNDMMAANTFSYKKSSDYNPMEYIKKINM
;
A
#
# COMPACT_ATOMS: atom_id res chain seq x y z
N MET A 1 3.36 -11.10 11.29
CA MET A 1 2.37 -10.13 10.78
C MET A 1 1.00 -10.59 11.23
N CYS A 2 0.30 -9.80 12.05
CA CYS A 2 -1.02 -10.12 12.58
C CYS A 2 -2.13 -9.67 11.60
N ASN A 3 -3.22 -10.41 11.50
CA ASN A 3 -4.43 -10.02 10.76
C ASN A 3 -5.56 -9.54 11.69
N GLU A 4 -5.29 -9.42 12.98
CA GLU A 4 -6.27 -8.94 13.95
C GLU A 4 -6.54 -7.45 13.75
N PRO A 5 -7.81 -7.02 13.88
CA PRO A 5 -8.14 -5.61 13.92
C PRO A 5 -7.47 -4.92 15.10
N PHE A 6 -7.19 -3.62 14.95
CA PHE A 6 -6.63 -2.81 16.02
C PHE A 6 -7.37 -1.48 16.13
N PHE A 7 -7.30 -0.89 17.32
CA PHE A 7 -7.96 0.38 17.62
C PHE A 7 -7.00 1.55 17.38
N ILE A 8 -7.46 2.55 16.63
CA ILE A 8 -6.79 3.84 16.45
C ILE A 8 -7.50 4.85 17.35
N ASP A 9 -6.74 5.47 18.25
CA ASP A 9 -7.28 6.45 19.19
C ASP A 9 -7.92 7.65 18.47
N GLY A 10 -9.09 8.05 18.93
CA GLY A 10 -9.90 9.10 18.30
C GLY A 10 -10.54 8.73 16.95
N VAL A 11 -10.29 7.53 16.40
CA VAL A 11 -10.87 7.08 15.12
C VAL A 11 -11.79 5.88 15.33
N GLY A 12 -11.26 4.75 15.80
CA GLY A 12 -12.02 3.50 15.93
C GLY A 12 -11.23 2.24 15.54
N THR A 13 -11.94 1.13 15.39
CA THR A 13 -11.38 -0.19 15.09
C THR A 13 -11.19 -0.37 13.59
N VAL A 14 -9.95 -0.60 13.19
CA VAL A 14 -9.54 -0.78 11.80
C VAL A 14 -9.18 -2.23 11.54
N LYS A 15 -9.65 -2.78 10.42
CA LYS A 15 -9.22 -4.12 9.95
C LYS A 15 -8.08 -4.04 8.94
N CYS A 16 -7.23 -5.06 8.97
CA CYS A 16 -6.30 -5.36 7.90
C CYS A 16 -7.04 -6.13 6.80
N PRO A 17 -7.31 -5.56 5.61
CA PRO A 17 -8.12 -6.22 4.60
C PRO A 17 -7.40 -7.46 4.05
N THR A 18 -8.13 -8.57 4.02
CA THR A 18 -7.70 -9.80 3.37
C THR A 18 -7.89 -9.72 1.86
N LEU A 19 -7.25 -10.60 1.11
CA LEU A 19 -7.54 -10.74 -0.33
C LEU A 19 -9.01 -11.13 -0.56
N ARG A 20 -9.64 -11.83 0.40
CA ARG A 20 -11.06 -12.13 0.39
C ARG A 20 -11.92 -10.87 0.54
N ASP A 21 -11.59 -9.97 1.46
CA ASP A 21 -12.26 -8.66 1.60
C ASP A 21 -12.12 -7.86 0.29
N ILE A 22 -10.94 -7.81 -0.30
CA ILE A 22 -10.70 -7.07 -1.55
C ILE A 22 -11.53 -7.66 -2.70
N ARG A 23 -11.70 -8.98 -2.73
CA ARG A 23 -12.51 -9.65 -3.74
C ARG A 23 -13.98 -9.23 -3.70
N THR A 24 -14.54 -8.86 -2.54
CA THR A 24 -15.94 -8.44 -2.45
C THR A 24 -16.19 -7.09 -3.11
N ILE A 25 -15.20 -6.20 -3.12
CA ILE A 25 -15.27 -4.88 -3.77
C ILE A 25 -14.57 -4.83 -5.14
N THR A 26 -13.86 -5.90 -5.51
CA THR A 26 -12.91 -5.98 -6.63
C THR A 26 -11.61 -5.20 -6.43
N PHE A 27 -10.53 -5.71 -7.05
CA PHE A 27 -9.22 -5.06 -6.97
C PHE A 27 -9.20 -3.66 -7.57
N LYS A 28 -10.06 -3.34 -8.56
CA LYS A 28 -10.11 -2.00 -9.16
C LYS A 28 -10.57 -0.95 -8.14
N VAL A 29 -11.60 -1.26 -7.36
CA VAL A 29 -12.11 -0.37 -6.31
C VAL A 29 -11.11 -0.28 -5.17
N PHE A 30 -10.47 -1.39 -4.79
CA PHE A 30 -9.41 -1.36 -3.79
C PHE A 30 -8.21 -0.52 -4.23
N ALA A 31 -7.77 -0.63 -5.49
CA ALA A 31 -6.69 0.20 -6.04
C ALA A 31 -7.07 1.69 -6.05
N LEU A 32 -8.34 2.02 -6.28
CA LEU A 32 -8.84 3.38 -6.11
C LEU A 32 -8.70 3.84 -4.64
N PHE A 33 -9.06 3.01 -3.66
CA PHE A 33 -8.85 3.33 -2.24
C PHE A 33 -7.37 3.53 -1.91
N GLN A 34 -6.48 2.68 -2.41
CA GLN A 34 -5.03 2.86 -2.25
C GLN A 34 -4.57 4.20 -2.81
N ASN A 35 -5.03 4.57 -4.01
CA ASN A 35 -4.72 5.87 -4.58
C ASN A 35 -5.24 7.00 -3.68
N MET A 36 -6.46 6.92 -3.16
CA MET A 36 -7.00 7.94 -2.25
C MET A 36 -6.23 8.07 -0.95
N ILE A 37 -5.73 6.96 -0.43
CA ILE A 37 -4.92 6.90 0.79
C ILE A 37 -3.57 7.61 0.57
N ASP A 38 -2.92 7.37 -0.57
CA ASP A 38 -1.58 7.88 -0.87
C ASP A 38 -1.56 9.29 -1.49
N MET A 39 -2.65 9.69 -2.14
CA MET A 39 -2.74 10.95 -2.88
C MET A 39 -2.54 12.16 -1.98
N THR A 40 -1.79 13.15 -2.49
CA THR A 40 -1.67 14.46 -1.88
C THR A 40 -2.74 15.41 -2.41
N LEU A 41 -2.99 16.50 -1.69
CA LEU A 41 -3.92 17.53 -2.13
C LEU A 41 -3.54 18.07 -3.52
N GLU A 42 -2.26 18.32 -3.74
CA GLU A 42 -1.71 18.83 -5.00
C GLU A 42 -1.97 17.84 -6.14
N SER A 43 -1.66 16.56 -5.92
CA SER A 43 -1.86 15.52 -6.95
C SER A 43 -3.35 15.33 -7.30
N TYR A 44 -4.24 15.45 -6.31
CA TYR A 44 -5.68 15.42 -6.56
C TYR A 44 -6.10 16.62 -7.41
N LEU A 45 -5.66 17.83 -7.05
CA LEU A 45 -6.00 19.05 -7.76
C LEU A 45 -5.50 19.00 -9.21
N GLU A 46 -4.27 18.57 -9.46
CA GLU A 46 -3.72 18.42 -10.83
C GLU A 46 -4.49 17.40 -11.68
N SER A 47 -4.96 16.32 -11.07
CA SER A 47 -5.62 15.22 -11.79
C SER A 47 -7.09 15.50 -12.11
N PHE A 48 -7.79 16.26 -11.26
CA PHE A 48 -9.24 16.41 -11.32
C PHE A 48 -9.75 17.85 -11.50
N LYS A 49 -8.90 18.88 -11.28
CA LYS A 49 -9.24 20.29 -11.52
C LYS A 49 -8.17 20.94 -12.40
N SER A 50 -8.51 21.95 -13.20
CA SER A 50 -7.44 22.74 -13.82
C SER A 50 -6.74 23.54 -12.71
N VAL A 51 -5.40 23.46 -12.65
CA VAL A 51 -4.56 24.23 -11.72
C VAL A 51 -4.93 25.73 -11.77
N GLU A 52 -5.32 26.21 -12.95
CA GLU A 52 -5.83 27.57 -13.19
C GLU A 52 -7.07 27.95 -12.38
N THR A 53 -7.93 26.99 -12.01
CA THR A 53 -9.12 27.24 -11.18
C THR A 53 -8.73 27.39 -9.70
N PHE A 54 -7.72 26.65 -9.25
CA PHE A 54 -7.19 26.74 -7.89
C PHE A 54 -6.41 28.04 -7.67
N ASP A 55 -5.62 28.47 -8.67
CA ASP A 55 -4.87 29.73 -8.59
C ASP A 55 -5.75 30.98 -8.53
N ARG A 56 -6.98 30.88 -9.03
CA ARG A 56 -7.99 31.95 -8.98
C ARG A 56 -8.76 32.02 -7.65
N LEU A 57 -8.64 31.01 -6.77
CA LEU A 57 -9.22 31.08 -5.43
C LEU A 57 -8.45 32.11 -4.59
N CYS A 58 -9.18 32.95 -3.84
CA CYS A 58 -8.53 33.94 -2.98
C CYS A 58 -7.69 33.24 -1.90
N GLU A 59 -6.63 33.89 -1.39
CA GLU A 59 -5.71 33.30 -0.39
C GLU A 59 -6.46 32.76 0.84
N LYS A 60 -7.51 33.47 1.32
CA LYS A 60 -8.39 32.99 2.41
C LYS A 60 -9.17 31.71 2.10
N SER A 61 -9.46 31.45 0.82
CA SER A 61 -10.14 30.22 0.39
C SER A 61 -9.15 29.05 0.27
N LYS A 62 -7.88 29.33 -0.04
CA LYS A 62 -6.83 28.31 -0.13
C LYS A 62 -6.44 27.74 1.24
N GLU A 63 -6.45 28.56 2.29
CA GLU A 63 -6.13 28.12 3.67
C GLU A 63 -7.14 27.13 4.27
N ASN A 64 -8.37 27.03 3.72
CA ASN A 64 -9.45 26.19 4.24
C ASN A 64 -9.76 24.95 3.38
N ILE A 65 -8.89 24.64 2.41
CA ILE A 65 -9.08 23.50 1.51
C ILE A 65 -8.17 22.36 1.97
N SER A 66 -8.78 21.35 2.58
CA SER A 66 -8.15 20.06 2.85
C SER A 66 -8.63 18.99 1.87
N LEU A 67 -7.81 17.94 1.70
CA LEU A 67 -8.20 16.78 0.90
C LEU A 67 -9.50 16.16 1.42
N PHE A 68 -9.66 16.07 2.75
CA PHE A 68 -10.88 15.54 3.36
C PHE A 68 -12.13 16.30 2.90
N ARG A 69 -12.13 17.63 2.99
CA ARG A 69 -13.26 18.46 2.55
C ARG A 69 -13.56 18.28 1.07
N ILE A 70 -12.53 18.28 0.22
CA ILE A 70 -12.72 18.05 -1.20
C ILE A 70 -13.41 16.70 -1.44
N LEU A 71 -12.95 15.63 -0.78
CA LEU A 71 -13.56 14.32 -0.94
C LEU A 71 -14.97 14.25 -0.36
N LEU A 72 -15.22 14.94 0.74
CA LEU A 72 -16.53 15.00 1.34
C LEU A 72 -17.57 15.64 0.42
N TYR A 73 -17.19 16.68 -0.34
CA TYR A 73 -18.11 17.41 -1.23
C TYR A 73 -18.10 16.93 -2.69
N ASP A 74 -16.94 16.58 -3.25
CA ASP A 74 -16.82 16.19 -4.66
C ASP A 74 -17.01 14.68 -4.86
N ASN A 75 -16.64 13.85 -3.87
CA ASN A 75 -16.57 12.38 -4.03
C ASN A 75 -17.03 11.62 -2.76
N THR A 76 -18.13 12.05 -2.16
CA THR A 76 -18.63 11.54 -0.87
C THR A 76 -18.79 10.02 -0.88
N SER A 77 -19.34 9.45 -1.95
CA SER A 77 -19.57 8.01 -2.07
C SER A 77 -18.29 7.19 -1.99
N ILE A 78 -17.19 7.68 -2.59
CA ILE A 78 -15.88 7.02 -2.56
C ILE A 78 -15.28 7.14 -1.16
N LEU A 79 -15.34 8.33 -0.55
CA LEU A 79 -14.84 8.56 0.80
C LEU A 79 -15.53 7.63 1.82
N PHE A 80 -16.86 7.58 1.82
CA PHE A 80 -17.62 6.70 2.71
C PHE A 80 -17.36 5.22 2.43
N SER A 81 -17.27 4.83 1.16
CA SER A 81 -16.99 3.43 0.81
C SER A 81 -15.60 3.00 1.27
N MET A 82 -14.60 3.89 1.15
CA MET A 82 -13.25 3.64 1.64
C MET A 82 -13.24 3.50 3.16
N ILE A 83 -13.81 4.47 3.89
CA ILE A 83 -13.84 4.44 5.36
C ILE A 83 -14.57 3.18 5.85
N LYS A 84 -15.76 2.89 5.30
CA LYS A 84 -16.55 1.70 5.65
C LYS A 84 -15.83 0.38 5.32
N PHE A 85 -14.93 0.38 4.34
CA PHE A 85 -14.15 -0.80 4.00
C PHE A 85 -13.09 -1.11 5.06
N PHE A 86 -12.50 -0.10 5.70
CA PHE A 86 -11.43 -0.28 6.68
C PHE A 86 -11.91 -0.26 8.13
N ILE A 87 -12.92 0.55 8.46
CA ILE A 87 -13.52 0.64 9.79
C ILE A 87 -14.51 -0.52 9.99
N LEU A 88 -14.33 -1.28 11.08
CA LEU A 88 -15.24 -2.34 11.47
C LEU A 88 -16.46 -1.83 12.24
N ASP A 89 -16.29 -0.71 12.94
CA ASP A 89 -17.33 -0.05 13.72
C ASP A 89 -18.40 0.59 12.82
N GLU A 90 -19.55 0.91 13.41
CA GLU A 90 -20.62 1.61 12.68
C GLU A 90 -20.23 3.07 12.45
N ILE A 91 -20.50 3.61 11.27
CA ILE A 91 -20.15 4.99 10.92
C ILE A 91 -21.39 5.75 10.44
N GLU A 92 -21.51 7.03 10.84
CA GLU A 92 -22.57 7.93 10.36
C GLU A 92 -22.01 9.31 10.05
N PHE A 93 -22.63 10.01 9.10
CA PHE A 93 -22.26 11.39 8.80
C PHE A 93 -22.92 12.35 9.78
N ASN A 94 -22.12 13.23 10.40
CA ASN A 94 -22.60 14.31 11.24
C ASN A 94 -22.58 15.62 10.46
N GLN A 95 -23.77 16.12 10.11
CA GLN A 95 -23.92 17.35 9.32
C GLN A 95 -23.52 18.61 10.10
N ASP A 96 -23.62 18.59 11.43
CA ASP A 96 -23.33 19.76 12.25
C ASP A 96 -21.80 20.00 12.35
N THR A 97 -21.03 18.91 12.41
CA THR A 97 -19.57 18.95 12.52
C THR A 97 -18.85 18.69 11.19
N ASN A 98 -19.57 18.27 10.15
CA ASN A 98 -19.02 17.77 8.89
C ASN A 98 -17.99 16.64 9.07
N CYS A 99 -18.17 15.82 10.10
CA CYS A 99 -17.32 14.68 10.41
C CYS A 99 -18.08 13.37 10.22
N ILE A 100 -17.35 12.26 10.16
CA ILE A 100 -17.91 10.92 10.16
C ILE A 100 -17.75 10.35 11.57
N ASP A 101 -18.83 10.26 12.32
CA ASP A 101 -18.82 9.73 13.68
C ASP A 101 -18.73 8.20 13.64
N VAL A 102 -17.91 7.64 14.53
CA VAL A 102 -17.66 6.20 14.64
C VAL A 102 -18.22 5.69 15.96
N PHE A 103 -19.01 4.62 15.89
CA PHE A 103 -19.81 4.12 16.99
C PHE A 103 -19.55 2.65 17.28
N ASN A 104 -19.57 2.34 18.57
CA ASN A 104 -19.58 0.97 19.06
C ASN A 104 -20.81 0.71 19.94
N TYR A 105 -21.17 -0.57 20.09
CA TYR A 105 -22.29 -1.03 20.90
C TYR A 105 -21.79 -1.69 22.17
N TYR A 106 -22.29 -1.23 23.31
CA TYR A 106 -22.01 -1.84 24.60
C TYR A 106 -23.29 -2.32 25.27
N GLN A 107 -23.17 -3.41 25.99
CA GLN A 107 -24.26 -3.98 26.77
C GLN A 107 -24.40 -3.22 28.08
N VAL A 108 -25.58 -2.65 28.31
CA VAL A 108 -25.96 -2.05 29.58
C VAL A 108 -26.99 -2.94 30.24
N LYS A 109 -26.73 -3.33 31.49
CA LYS A 109 -27.71 -4.00 32.33
C LYS A 109 -28.62 -2.95 32.95
N ASN A 110 -29.89 -2.98 32.57
CA ASN A 110 -30.96 -2.21 33.18
C ASN A 110 -31.87 -3.16 33.99
N GLU A 111 -32.74 -2.59 34.83
CA GLU A 111 -33.69 -3.34 35.67
C GLU A 111 -34.61 -4.28 34.86
N SER A 112 -34.80 -3.99 33.58
CA SER A 112 -35.65 -4.74 32.63
C SER A 112 -34.89 -5.65 31.64
N GLY A 113 -33.55 -5.79 31.76
CA GLY A 113 -32.74 -6.71 30.94
C GLY A 113 -31.43 -6.11 30.43
N VAL A 114 -30.80 -6.77 29.46
CA VAL A 114 -29.59 -6.29 28.77
C VAL A 114 -30.00 -5.51 27.52
N SER A 115 -29.66 -4.21 27.45
CA SER A 115 -29.88 -3.37 26.26
C SER A 115 -28.54 -3.00 25.62
N ASN A 116 -28.48 -3.01 24.29
CA ASN A 116 -27.32 -2.45 23.57
C ASN A 116 -27.48 -0.94 23.44
N GLN A 117 -26.52 -0.19 23.95
CA GLN A 117 -26.44 1.25 23.76
C GLN A 117 -25.33 1.60 22.77
N LYS A 118 -25.61 2.60 21.93
CA LYS A 118 -24.69 3.14 20.93
C LYS A 118 -23.90 4.29 21.55
N ARG A 119 -22.56 4.26 21.43
CA ARG A 119 -21.68 5.34 21.90
C ARG A 119 -20.66 5.71 20.82
N ILE A 120 -20.41 7.02 20.70
CA ILE A 120 -19.32 7.55 19.90
C ILE A 120 -17.99 7.16 20.54
N ILE A 121 -17.14 6.51 19.77
CA ILE A 121 -15.79 6.08 20.18
C ILE A 121 -14.69 6.85 19.43
N GLY A 122 -15.05 7.55 18.34
CA GLY A 122 -14.14 8.35 17.55
C GLY A 122 -14.89 9.08 16.44
N HIS A 123 -14.14 9.83 15.64
CA HIS A 123 -14.64 10.50 14.44
C HIS A 123 -13.56 10.49 13.37
N ILE A 124 -13.94 10.75 12.12
CA ILE A 124 -13.02 11.01 11.01
C ILE A 124 -13.41 12.34 10.40
N GLY A 125 -12.52 13.32 10.51
CA GLY A 125 -12.72 14.70 10.11
C GLY A 125 -11.44 15.31 9.55
N GLU A 126 -11.50 16.59 9.23
CA GLU A 126 -10.35 17.35 8.71
C GLU A 126 -9.14 17.34 9.67
N ASP A 127 -9.40 17.28 10.97
CA ASP A 127 -8.40 17.29 12.03
C ASP A 127 -7.57 16.01 12.13
N ASN A 128 -8.13 14.86 11.72
CA ASN A 128 -7.48 13.56 11.90
C ASN A 128 -7.44 12.67 10.65
N PHE A 129 -7.99 13.11 9.52
CA PHE A 129 -8.03 12.31 8.30
C PHE A 129 -6.64 11.92 7.79
N ASP A 130 -5.65 12.81 7.92
CA ASP A 130 -4.28 12.51 7.49
C ASP A 130 -3.58 11.50 8.40
N ILE A 131 -3.89 11.51 9.69
CA ILE A 131 -3.43 10.50 10.66
C ILE A 131 -4.05 9.15 10.27
N PHE A 132 -5.37 9.12 10.06
CA PHE A 132 -6.06 7.91 9.60
C PHE A 132 -5.45 7.35 8.30
N ARG A 133 -5.23 8.19 7.28
CA ARG A 133 -4.57 7.76 6.04
C ARG A 133 -3.13 7.31 6.27
N GLY A 134 -2.40 7.92 7.19
CA GLY A 134 -1.06 7.51 7.59
C GLY A 134 -1.05 6.08 8.15
N GLU A 135 -1.96 5.79 9.07
CA GLU A 135 -2.12 4.44 9.64
C GLU A 135 -2.52 3.41 8.57
N LEU A 136 -3.40 3.78 7.63
CA LEU A 136 -3.73 2.92 6.49
C LEU A 136 -2.53 2.69 5.56
N ARG A 137 -1.67 3.68 5.34
CA ARG A 137 -0.42 3.51 4.56
C ARG A 137 0.51 2.51 5.24
N CYS A 138 0.67 2.61 6.55
CA CYS A 138 1.43 1.64 7.34
C CYS A 138 0.84 0.22 7.19
N LEU A 139 -0.47 0.09 7.38
CA LEU A 139 -1.21 -1.16 7.31
C LEU A 139 -1.05 -1.85 5.95
N LEU A 140 -1.03 -1.07 4.87
CA LEU A 140 -0.94 -1.55 3.49
C LEU A 140 0.51 -1.72 3.00
N GLY A 141 1.51 -1.34 3.81
CA GLY A 141 2.91 -1.35 3.42
C GLY A 141 3.24 -0.35 2.30
N MET A 142 2.51 0.76 2.26
CA MET A 142 2.65 1.82 1.26
C MET A 142 3.59 2.94 1.70
N ASN A 143 4.14 2.86 2.91
CA ASN A 143 5.11 3.83 3.40
C ASN A 143 6.30 3.88 2.44
N SER A 144 6.55 5.05 1.86
CA SER A 144 7.82 5.33 1.23
C SER A 144 8.89 5.23 2.31
N SER A 145 9.65 4.13 2.32
CA SER A 145 10.99 4.20 2.91
C SER A 145 11.67 5.37 2.19
N GLU A 146 12.07 6.40 2.92
CA GLU A 146 13.05 7.36 2.41
C GLU A 146 14.13 6.53 1.71
N GLU A 147 14.45 6.82 0.45
CA GLU A 147 15.48 6.09 -0.29
C GLU A 147 16.80 6.28 0.45
N GLU A 148 17.10 5.39 1.41
CA GLU A 148 18.41 5.34 2.03
C GLU A 148 19.40 5.01 0.93
N ILE A 149 20.22 6.00 0.56
CA ILE A 149 21.29 5.79 -0.42
C ILE A 149 22.18 4.66 0.12
N PRO A 150 22.26 3.52 -0.57
CA PRO A 150 22.97 2.37 -0.04
C PRO A 150 24.47 2.70 0.11
N LYS A 151 25.07 2.27 1.22
CA LYS A 151 26.52 2.40 1.43
C LYS A 151 27.24 1.44 0.48
N PHE A 152 28.01 1.98 -0.47
CA PHE A 152 28.78 1.18 -1.41
C PHE A 152 30.07 0.64 -0.78
N ALA A 153 30.43 -0.61 -1.12
CA ALA A 153 31.66 -1.23 -0.64
C ALA A 153 32.91 -0.57 -1.26
N LYS A 154 33.95 -0.39 -0.43
CA LYS A 154 35.24 0.18 -0.85
C LYS A 154 35.84 -0.61 -2.02
N GLY A 155 36.21 0.10 -3.09
CA GLY A 155 36.83 -0.48 -4.29
C GLY A 155 35.85 -0.84 -5.43
N ALA A 156 34.54 -0.83 -5.19
CA ALA A 156 33.51 -1.02 -6.22
C ALA A 156 32.57 0.20 -6.39
N GLU A 157 32.87 1.30 -5.68
CA GLU A 157 32.01 2.48 -5.52
C GLU A 157 31.53 3.04 -6.85
N LYS A 158 32.43 3.29 -7.81
CA LYS A 158 32.08 3.90 -9.10
C LYS A 158 31.14 3.00 -9.92
N LEU A 159 31.39 1.69 -9.94
CA LEU A 159 30.56 0.73 -10.68
C LEU A 159 29.19 0.55 -10.01
N ALA A 160 29.18 0.38 -8.69
CA ALA A 160 27.96 0.23 -7.91
C ALA A 160 27.07 1.48 -7.99
N GLN A 161 27.67 2.68 -7.94
CA GLN A 161 26.97 3.95 -8.12
C GLN A 161 26.44 4.12 -9.54
N THR A 162 27.20 3.72 -10.57
CA THR A 162 26.71 3.75 -11.96
C THR A 162 25.51 2.82 -12.15
N MET A 163 25.58 1.60 -11.59
CA MET A 163 24.46 0.65 -11.63
C MET A 163 23.25 1.17 -10.87
N TYR A 164 23.45 1.69 -9.66
CA TYR A 164 22.39 2.29 -8.85
C TYR A 164 21.67 3.42 -9.60
N ASN A 165 22.40 4.37 -10.17
CA ASN A 165 21.83 5.46 -10.94
C ASN A 165 21.05 4.94 -12.15
N ARG A 166 21.58 3.94 -12.86
CA ARG A 166 20.91 3.32 -14.01
C ARG A 166 19.61 2.61 -13.61
N PHE A 167 19.62 1.88 -12.49
CA PHE A 167 18.40 1.26 -11.95
C PHE A 167 17.37 2.30 -11.54
N ARG A 168 17.81 3.41 -10.92
CA ARG A 168 16.92 4.52 -10.53
C ARG A 168 16.30 5.22 -11.75
N GLU A 169 17.09 5.54 -12.76
CA GLU A 169 16.60 6.14 -14.01
C GLU A 169 15.61 5.19 -14.74
N ASN A 170 15.92 3.90 -14.77
CA ASN A 170 15.01 2.89 -15.31
C ASN A 170 13.71 2.79 -14.50
N ALA A 171 13.76 2.86 -13.16
CA ALA A 171 12.57 2.85 -12.32
C ALA A 171 11.68 4.09 -12.57
N LEU A 172 12.29 5.28 -12.67
CA LEU A 172 11.60 6.54 -12.96
C LEU A 172 10.94 6.55 -14.35
N THR A 173 11.61 6.01 -15.36
CA THR A 173 11.07 5.91 -16.73
C THR A 173 10.04 4.81 -16.89
N SER A 174 10.14 3.72 -16.12
CA SER A 174 9.19 2.60 -16.13
C SER A 174 7.82 2.97 -15.55
N LYS A 175 7.75 3.96 -14.63
CA LYS A 175 6.48 4.51 -14.14
C LYS A 175 5.57 5.07 -15.25
N LYS A 176 6.12 5.42 -16.42
CA LYS A 176 5.37 5.93 -17.59
C LYS A 176 4.94 4.85 -18.59
N LYS A 177 5.34 3.58 -18.41
CA LYS A 177 4.92 2.48 -19.29
C LYS A 177 3.62 1.85 -18.81
N ASN A 178 2.79 1.40 -19.76
CA ASN A 178 1.59 0.60 -19.48
C ASN A 178 1.95 -0.53 -18.48
N MET A 179 1.16 -0.61 -17.40
CA MET A 179 1.36 -1.60 -16.36
C MET A 179 1.32 -3.01 -16.98
N ASP A 180 2.42 -3.76 -16.85
CA ASP A 180 2.50 -5.12 -17.40
C ASP A 180 1.41 -5.97 -16.76
N ARG A 181 0.59 -6.63 -17.59
CA ARG A 181 -0.49 -7.52 -17.15
C ARG A 181 0.02 -8.55 -16.14
N ASN A 182 1.26 -9.00 -16.24
CA ASN A 182 1.87 -9.92 -15.29
C ASN A 182 1.86 -9.45 -13.82
N TYR A 183 1.77 -8.14 -13.58
CA TYR A 183 1.76 -7.53 -12.25
C TYR A 183 0.35 -7.12 -11.80
N THR A 184 -0.71 -7.58 -12.48
CA THR A 184 -2.06 -7.49 -11.90
C THR A 184 -2.20 -8.45 -10.73
N LEU A 185 -3.00 -8.09 -9.72
CA LEU A 185 -3.16 -8.89 -8.50
C LEU A 185 -3.51 -10.36 -8.80
N ASP A 186 -4.43 -10.62 -9.73
CA ASP A 186 -4.83 -11.98 -10.11
C ASP A 186 -3.65 -12.79 -10.68
N ASN A 187 -2.80 -12.14 -11.48
CA ASN A 187 -1.61 -12.78 -12.05
C ASN A 187 -0.53 -13.00 -10.99
N MET A 188 -0.37 -12.08 -10.05
CA MET A 188 0.51 -12.24 -8.89
C MET A 188 0.05 -13.42 -8.03
N ILE A 189 -1.23 -13.48 -7.66
CA ILE A 189 -1.82 -14.58 -6.87
C ILE A 189 -1.61 -15.92 -7.60
N ARG A 190 -1.94 -15.99 -8.90
CA ARG A 190 -1.74 -17.22 -9.68
C ARG A 190 -0.28 -17.67 -9.68
N LYS A 191 0.64 -16.77 -9.99
CA LYS A 191 2.09 -17.09 -10.02
C LYS A 191 2.57 -17.55 -8.65
N TYR A 192 2.20 -16.83 -7.60
CA TYR A 192 2.59 -17.16 -6.25
C TYR A 192 2.08 -18.54 -5.85
N CYS A 193 0.77 -18.79 -5.96
CA CYS A 193 0.15 -20.07 -5.59
C CYS A 193 0.69 -21.26 -6.39
N THR A 194 1.19 -21.05 -7.60
CA THR A 194 1.70 -22.12 -8.46
C THR A 194 3.15 -22.49 -8.14
N HIS A 195 3.97 -21.51 -7.73
CA HIS A 195 5.43 -21.67 -7.73
C HIS A 195 6.12 -21.39 -6.40
N ASN A 196 5.40 -20.91 -5.39
CA ASN A 196 6.01 -20.70 -4.08
C ASN A 196 6.46 -22.04 -3.47
N LYS A 197 7.54 -22.00 -2.69
CA LYS A 197 8.13 -23.18 -2.03
C LYS A 197 7.55 -23.41 -0.61
N VAL A 198 6.61 -22.57 -0.16
CA VAL A 198 6.16 -22.49 1.24
C VAL A 198 4.74 -23.01 1.46
N GLY A 199 4.13 -23.64 0.46
CA GLY A 199 2.82 -24.31 0.59
C GLY A 199 1.60 -23.37 0.56
N ILE A 200 1.77 -22.11 0.18
CA ILE A 200 0.64 -21.21 -0.09
C ILE A 200 -0.04 -21.66 -1.38
N ASN A 201 -1.35 -21.76 -1.40
CA ASN A 201 -2.12 -22.22 -2.54
C ASN A 201 -3.44 -21.45 -2.63
N ILE A 202 -4.22 -21.74 -3.67
CA ILE A 202 -5.45 -20.98 -3.94
C ILE A 202 -6.51 -21.10 -2.83
N LEU A 203 -6.41 -22.09 -1.93
CA LEU A 203 -7.38 -22.28 -0.84
C LEU A 203 -7.06 -21.36 0.35
N ASN A 204 -5.77 -21.18 0.68
CA ASN A 204 -5.34 -20.42 1.85
C ASN A 204 -4.91 -18.97 1.55
N VAL A 205 -4.55 -18.65 0.29
CA VAL A 205 -4.08 -17.31 -0.09
C VAL A 205 -5.10 -16.22 0.21
N TRP A 206 -6.39 -16.55 0.15
CA TRP A 206 -7.48 -15.59 0.35
C TRP A 206 -7.58 -15.05 1.77
N ASP A 207 -7.07 -15.79 2.76
CA ASP A 207 -7.15 -15.42 4.17
C ASP A 207 -5.93 -14.58 4.61
N MET A 208 -4.96 -14.40 3.71
CA MET A 208 -3.85 -13.48 3.90
C MET A 208 -4.32 -12.03 3.78
N THR A 209 -3.78 -11.15 4.62
CA THR A 209 -3.91 -9.70 4.43
C THR A 209 -3.21 -9.28 3.14
N TYR A 210 -3.66 -8.18 2.54
CA TYR A 210 -3.00 -7.61 1.37
C TYR A 210 -1.51 -7.39 1.60
N TYR A 211 -1.13 -6.84 2.75
CA TYR A 211 0.26 -6.60 3.11
C TYR A 211 1.07 -7.89 3.26
N GLN A 212 0.52 -8.90 3.94
CA GLN A 212 1.16 -10.22 4.05
C GLN A 212 1.42 -10.82 2.67
N PHE A 213 0.44 -10.76 1.77
CA PHE A 213 0.58 -11.27 0.41
C PHE A 213 1.66 -10.52 -0.37
N MET A 214 1.63 -9.18 -0.37
CA MET A 214 2.61 -8.37 -1.11
C MET A 214 4.04 -8.59 -0.60
N SER A 215 4.22 -8.63 0.72
CA SER A 215 5.52 -8.90 1.34
C SER A 215 6.06 -10.29 0.94
N MET A 216 5.24 -11.33 1.07
CA MET A 216 5.65 -12.68 0.70
C MET A 216 5.86 -12.87 -0.81
N PHE A 217 5.08 -12.18 -1.64
CA PHE A 217 5.23 -12.19 -3.09
C PHE A 217 6.53 -11.51 -3.53
N ASN A 218 6.90 -10.40 -2.90
CA ASN A 218 8.17 -9.71 -3.15
C ASN A 218 9.37 -10.60 -2.77
N GLU A 219 9.32 -11.28 -1.63
CA GLU A 219 10.36 -12.25 -1.25
C GLU A 219 10.47 -13.41 -2.24
N TYR A 220 9.34 -13.89 -2.76
CA TYR A 220 9.34 -14.89 -3.83
C TYR A 220 9.97 -14.38 -5.13
N ILE A 221 9.69 -13.13 -5.53
CA ILE A 221 10.35 -12.51 -6.68
C ILE A 221 11.86 -12.42 -6.46
N ASN A 222 12.29 -11.94 -5.28
CA ASN A 222 13.71 -11.85 -4.94
C ASN A 222 14.39 -13.22 -4.98
N GLY A 223 13.79 -14.24 -4.35
CA GLY A 223 14.28 -15.62 -4.40
C GLY A 223 14.41 -16.16 -5.82
N ARG A 224 13.42 -15.88 -6.69
CA ARG A 224 13.46 -16.28 -8.11
C ARG A 224 14.57 -15.57 -8.89
N GLN A 225 14.85 -14.30 -8.58
CA GLN A 225 15.95 -13.57 -9.20
C GLN A 225 17.30 -14.17 -8.79
N TYR A 226 17.47 -14.52 -7.52
CA TYR A 226 18.68 -15.22 -7.05
C TYR A 226 18.84 -16.58 -7.74
N ASP A 227 17.80 -17.42 -7.78
CA ASP A 227 17.83 -18.72 -8.46
C ASP A 227 18.24 -18.56 -9.94
N PHE A 228 17.74 -17.52 -10.63
CA PHE A 228 18.10 -17.26 -12.04
C PHE A 228 19.56 -16.80 -12.20
N ASN A 229 20.01 -15.89 -11.33
CA ASN A 229 21.39 -15.40 -11.34
C ASN A 229 22.39 -16.53 -11.06
N ASP A 230 22.09 -17.39 -10.10
CA ASP A 230 22.92 -18.57 -9.77
C ASP A 230 22.97 -19.54 -10.95
N MET A 231 21.83 -19.83 -11.59
CA MET A 231 21.80 -20.69 -12.78
C MET A 231 22.60 -20.10 -13.95
N MET A 232 22.54 -18.78 -14.14
CA MET A 232 23.31 -18.10 -15.18
C MET A 232 24.81 -18.12 -14.89
N ALA A 233 25.20 -17.92 -13.63
CA ALA A 233 26.59 -18.04 -13.21
C ALA A 233 27.12 -19.47 -13.41
N ALA A 234 26.36 -20.49 -13.00
CA ALA A 234 26.73 -21.89 -13.17
C ALA A 234 26.89 -22.31 -14.65
N ASN A 235 26.05 -21.78 -15.54
CA ASN A 235 26.13 -22.07 -16.97
C ASN A 235 27.22 -21.27 -17.70
N THR A 236 27.60 -20.10 -17.18
CA THR A 236 28.61 -19.23 -17.81
C THR A 236 30.03 -19.59 -17.38
N PHE A 237 30.18 -20.22 -16.21
CA PHE A 237 31.48 -20.57 -15.67
C PHE A 237 31.50 -22.04 -15.22
N SER A 238 32.33 -22.84 -15.88
CA SER A 238 32.71 -24.17 -15.41
C SER A 238 33.91 -24.03 -14.47
N TYR A 239 33.69 -24.12 -13.17
CA TYR A 239 34.75 -24.15 -12.18
C TYR A 239 35.14 -25.61 -11.87
N LYS A 240 36.44 -25.93 -11.87
CA LYS A 240 36.91 -27.28 -11.51
C LYS A 240 37.00 -27.49 -9.99
N LYS A 241 37.09 -26.40 -9.22
CA LYS A 241 37.14 -26.39 -7.75
C LYS A 241 36.24 -25.27 -7.22
N SER A 242 35.62 -25.47 -6.05
CA SER A 242 34.72 -24.48 -5.43
C SER A 242 35.41 -23.15 -5.09
N SER A 243 36.73 -23.16 -4.89
CA SER A 243 37.58 -21.99 -4.65
C SER A 243 37.65 -21.02 -5.83
N ASP A 244 37.31 -21.47 -7.04
CA ASP A 244 37.47 -20.69 -8.26
C ASP A 244 36.22 -19.84 -8.55
N TYR A 245 35.15 -19.99 -7.76
CA TYR A 245 33.92 -19.21 -7.89
C TYR A 245 34.12 -17.75 -7.48
N ASN A 246 34.06 -16.83 -8.45
CA ASN A 246 34.10 -15.39 -8.20
C ASN A 246 32.85 -14.70 -8.77
N PRO A 247 31.86 -14.34 -7.93
CA PRO A 247 30.61 -13.70 -8.36
C PRO A 247 30.81 -12.40 -9.15
N MET A 248 31.93 -11.69 -8.91
CA MET A 248 32.20 -10.39 -9.53
C MET A 248 32.74 -10.49 -10.97
N GLU A 249 33.25 -11.65 -11.40
CA GLU A 249 33.71 -11.84 -12.79
C GLU A 249 32.55 -11.89 -13.78
N TYR A 250 31.42 -12.47 -13.37
CA TYR A 250 30.19 -12.53 -14.15
C TYR A 250 29.69 -11.13 -14.53
N ILE A 251 29.63 -10.23 -13.55
CA ILE A 251 29.15 -8.85 -13.75
C ILE A 251 30.05 -8.08 -14.73
N LYS A 252 31.35 -8.39 -14.79
CA LYS A 252 32.27 -7.77 -15.76
C LYS A 252 31.99 -8.19 -17.21
N LYS A 253 31.59 -9.44 -17.45
CA LYS A 253 31.31 -9.96 -18.80
C LYS A 253 29.99 -9.46 -19.40
N ILE A 254 29.01 -9.08 -18.58
CA ILE A 254 27.71 -8.56 -19.06
C ILE A 254 27.81 -7.07 -19.46
N ASN A 255 28.86 -6.37 -19.02
CA ASN A 255 29.09 -4.96 -19.32
C ASN A 255 30.03 -4.71 -20.53
N MET A 256 30.38 -5.77 -21.28
CA MET A 256 30.95 -5.67 -22.63
C MET A 256 29.83 -5.75 -23.66
#